data_AF-A0A9P5WM10-F1
#
_entry.id   AF-A0A9P5WM10-F1
#
_cell.length_a   1.000
_cell.length_b   1.000
_cell.length_c   1.000
_cell.angle_alpha   90.00
_cell.angle_beta   90.00
_cell.angle_gamma   90.00
#
_symmetry.space_group_name_H-M   'P 1'
#
loop_
_entity.id
_entity.type
_entity.pdbx_description
1 polymer ?
#
loop_
_entity_poly.entity_id
_entity_poly.type
_entity_poly.pdbx_seq_one_letter_code
_entity_poly.pdbx_strand_id
1 'polypeptide(L)'
;MKTSVFHIPLIVDLIAQHLHAWDLFSCVLVSKDWHASFTPRLWRSIVFKEDIPGGALIQHQEYVRSIVGNGGYISRSTSIGFKPLNLQTLKFNSEDHRDISKVLLRMAKQATFLRSLDMLVLTKKPYYEGALLSALESHHPTLREFRLKCPKYPFRGILQLIHACRHLECLSIEAIALFDETNNMEYESALTKEFFRDIGDMQCKDISISVDCSLELDVILGILDHTPLLERLGLLTTLTENEGASVRQIAQVLRSKHRSKLKHLSLDIETDDDSAVVQLLAAVGYDGANHDGQINNEGGLLSLHLSLGTSDAERLCEFVPRYFATSLVNLDLFSYCSTPNGIEIIGNILSGLPNLLSLKVGLFMDLVDIQVFDIDAIYQKSWKCVGLRKMSLEVGGYTNPPKKDDLALDYILSRIAQLPMLEELSIEIGTPVLAKECGYLNYLVGLKRLKVLDLSKYKANLSIKDVEWMLLHWTSLDCLIMNEYQISKPKAGSRRSKNPIVQLIRSKRPSIRVIMDGAEL
;
A
#
# COMPACT_ATOMS: atom_id res chain seq x y z
N MET A 1 53.31 5.42 12.94
CA MET A 1 52.35 4.51 12.26
C MET A 1 51.41 5.36 11.42
N LYS A 2 51.23 5.07 10.13
CA LYS A 2 50.22 5.75 9.30
C LYS A 2 48.88 5.04 9.51
N THR A 3 48.00 5.63 10.31
CA THR A 3 46.61 5.17 10.42
C THR A 3 45.88 5.47 9.12
N SER A 4 45.77 4.46 8.26
CA SER A 4 44.88 4.50 7.10
C SER A 4 43.43 4.70 7.56
N VAL A 5 42.63 5.46 6.81
CA VAL A 5 41.21 5.69 7.07
C VAL A 5 40.42 4.36 7.14
N PHE A 6 40.89 3.33 6.43
CA PHE A 6 40.30 1.99 6.44
C PHE A 6 40.42 1.23 7.76
N HIS A 7 41.25 1.71 8.70
CA HIS A 7 41.34 1.14 10.05
C HIS A 7 40.22 1.64 10.98
N ILE A 8 39.33 2.51 10.51
CA ILE A 8 38.19 3.02 11.28
C ILE A 8 36.91 2.44 10.65
N PRO A 9 36.39 1.29 11.15
CA PRO A 9 35.26 0.60 10.53
C PRO A 9 34.03 1.48 10.33
N LEU A 10 33.78 2.40 11.28
CA LEU A 10 32.65 3.32 11.23
C LEU A 10 32.72 4.26 10.02
N ILE A 11 33.91 4.77 9.66
CA ILE A 11 34.07 5.66 8.50
C ILE A 11 33.85 4.88 7.21
N VAL A 12 34.38 3.66 7.12
CA VAL A 12 34.16 2.77 5.96
C VAL A 12 32.68 2.45 5.80
N ASP A 13 31.97 2.20 6.89
CA ASP A 13 30.53 1.92 6.86
C ASP A 13 29.72 3.14 6.41
N LEU A 14 30.07 4.35 6.88
CA LEU A 14 29.43 5.59 6.43
C LEU A 14 29.69 5.83 4.94
N ILE A 15 30.92 5.66 4.45
CA ILE A 15 31.23 5.79 3.02
C ILE A 15 30.42 4.77 2.22
N ALA A 16 30.46 3.50 2.61
CA ALA A 16 29.81 2.42 1.88
C ALA A 16 28.28 2.56 1.79
N GLN A 17 27.63 3.15 2.81
CA GLN A 17 26.19 3.42 2.80
C GLN A 17 25.76 4.44 1.73
N HIS A 18 26.69 5.27 1.26
CA HIS A 18 26.44 6.28 0.22
C HIS A 18 26.90 5.85 -1.17
N LEU A 19 27.48 4.66 -1.32
CA LEU A 19 27.97 4.14 -2.60
C LEU A 19 26.96 3.17 -3.21
N HIS A 20 26.77 3.23 -4.54
CA HIS A 20 26.02 2.20 -5.24
C HIS A 20 26.81 0.88 -5.28
N ALA A 21 26.11 -0.24 -5.54
CA ALA A 21 26.75 -1.56 -5.61
C ALA A 21 27.91 -1.61 -6.64
N TRP A 22 27.78 -0.91 -7.76
CA TRP A 22 28.83 -0.78 -8.78
C TRP A 22 30.06 0.00 -8.28
N ASP A 23 29.86 1.03 -7.48
CA ASP A 23 30.95 1.80 -6.89
C ASP A 23 31.67 0.96 -5.83
N LEU A 24 30.92 0.23 -5.00
CA LEU A 24 31.47 -0.73 -4.04
C LEU A 24 32.30 -1.81 -4.73
N PHE A 25 31.81 -2.34 -5.85
CA PHE A 25 32.58 -3.29 -6.65
C PHE A 25 33.88 -2.67 -7.17
N SER A 26 33.82 -1.45 -7.70
CA SER A 26 35.00 -0.72 -8.16
C SER A 26 36.00 -0.48 -7.02
N CYS A 27 35.51 -0.14 -5.83
CA CYS A 27 36.30 0.02 -4.62
C CYS A 27 37.05 -1.28 -4.27
N VAL A 28 36.37 -2.42 -4.34
CA VAL A 28 36.95 -3.75 -4.07
C VAL A 28 38.12 -4.09 -5.01
N LEU A 29 38.17 -3.49 -6.20
CA LEU A 29 39.22 -3.70 -7.20
C LEU A 29 40.44 -2.77 -7.04
N VAL A 30 40.38 -1.74 -6.19
CA VAL A 30 41.46 -0.73 -6.09
C VAL A 30 42.74 -1.30 -5.48
N SER A 31 42.64 -2.01 -4.34
CA SER A 31 43.79 -2.56 -3.61
C SER A 31 43.34 -3.67 -2.66
N LYS A 32 44.29 -4.41 -2.06
CA LYS A 32 43.98 -5.46 -1.07
C LYS A 32 43.27 -4.93 0.18
N ASP A 33 43.66 -3.74 0.65
CA ASP A 33 43.04 -3.12 1.83
C ASP A 33 41.61 -2.68 1.53
N TRP A 34 41.38 -2.11 0.34
CA TRP A 34 40.03 -1.75 -0.11
C TRP A 34 39.18 -2.99 -0.34
N HIS A 35 39.75 -4.05 -0.92
CA HIS A 35 39.09 -5.34 -1.07
C HIS A 35 38.60 -5.86 0.29
N ALA A 36 39.49 -5.99 1.28
CA ALA A 36 39.12 -6.45 2.61
C ALA A 36 38.07 -5.54 3.29
N SER A 37 38.17 -4.22 3.07
CA SER A 37 37.27 -3.23 3.66
C SER A 37 35.89 -3.22 3.00
N PHE A 38 35.78 -3.32 1.68
CA PHE A 38 34.50 -3.15 0.99
C PHE A 38 33.80 -4.45 0.63
N THR A 39 34.50 -5.59 0.56
CA THR A 39 33.89 -6.91 0.30
C THR A 39 32.71 -7.21 1.25
N PRO A 40 32.82 -7.05 2.59
CA PRO A 40 31.68 -7.29 3.48
C PRO A 40 30.47 -6.42 3.19
N ARG A 41 30.68 -5.18 2.71
CA ARG A 41 29.60 -4.21 2.43
C ARG A 41 28.95 -4.48 1.08
N LEU A 42 29.76 -4.81 0.08
CA LEU A 42 29.30 -5.25 -1.24
C LEU A 42 28.36 -6.46 -1.13
N TRP A 43 28.72 -7.44 -0.29
CA TRP A 43 27.96 -8.68 -0.11
C TRP A 43 26.88 -8.62 0.96
N ARG A 44 26.73 -7.50 1.69
CA ARG A 44 25.78 -7.37 2.80
C ARG A 44 24.33 -7.49 2.34
N SER A 45 24.00 -6.87 1.21
CA SER A 45 22.65 -6.84 0.64
C SER A 45 22.73 -7.22 -0.83
N ILE A 46 22.17 -8.37 -1.19
CA ILE A 46 22.21 -8.89 -2.55
C ILE A 46 20.83 -8.69 -3.17
N VAL A 47 20.76 -7.88 -4.22
CA VAL A 47 19.56 -7.72 -5.04
C VAL A 47 19.83 -8.36 -6.39
N PHE A 48 18.98 -9.31 -6.79
CA PHE A 48 19.14 -10.00 -8.06
C PHE A 48 17.83 -10.00 -8.85
N LYS A 49 17.96 -9.74 -10.16
CA LYS A 49 16.89 -9.89 -11.15
C LYS A 49 17.01 -11.21 -11.93
N GLU A 50 18.23 -11.72 -12.04
CA GLU A 50 18.60 -12.92 -12.77
C GLU A 50 19.31 -13.91 -11.84
N ASP A 51 19.86 -14.98 -12.40
CA ASP A 51 20.50 -16.04 -11.64
C ASP A 51 21.69 -15.53 -10.80
N ILE A 52 21.65 -15.79 -9.49
CA ILE A 52 22.81 -15.55 -8.62
C ILE A 52 23.87 -16.60 -8.92
N PRO A 53 25.14 -16.22 -9.15
CA PRO A 53 26.25 -17.15 -9.18
C PRO A 53 26.39 -17.80 -7.79
N GLY A 54 25.85 -19.00 -7.64
CA GLY A 54 25.81 -19.72 -6.37
C GLY A 54 27.18 -19.84 -5.68
N GLY A 55 28.24 -20.01 -6.46
CA GLY A 55 29.61 -20.07 -5.93
C GLY A 55 30.04 -18.79 -5.20
N ALA A 56 29.68 -17.62 -5.72
CA ALA A 56 30.03 -16.35 -5.09
C ALA A 56 29.22 -16.13 -3.80
N LEU A 57 27.94 -16.52 -3.80
CA LEU A 57 27.11 -16.47 -2.60
C LEU A 57 27.66 -17.37 -1.50
N ILE A 58 28.10 -18.59 -1.84
CA ILE A 58 28.73 -19.52 -0.89
C ILE A 58 30.07 -18.96 -0.37
N GLN A 59 30.88 -18.38 -1.26
CA GLN A 59 32.19 -17.82 -0.92
C GLN A 59 32.10 -16.65 0.08
N HIS A 60 31.01 -15.89 0.04
CA HIS A 60 30.83 -14.67 0.83
C HIS A 60 29.66 -14.75 1.82
N GLN A 61 29.14 -15.95 2.08
CA GLN A 61 27.91 -16.19 2.82
C GLN A 61 27.89 -15.60 4.23
N GLU A 62 29.05 -15.45 4.89
CA GLU A 62 29.19 -14.88 6.23
C GLU A 62 28.85 -13.38 6.29
N TYR A 63 28.97 -12.67 5.16
CA TYR A 63 28.68 -11.24 5.04
C TYR A 63 27.23 -10.97 4.69
N VAL A 64 26.53 -11.94 4.12
CA VAL A 64 25.17 -11.76 3.59
C VAL A 64 24.16 -11.60 4.71
N ARG A 65 23.47 -10.46 4.73
CA ARG A 65 22.42 -10.12 5.72
C ARG A 65 21.06 -9.95 5.08
N SER A 66 21.00 -9.49 3.84
CA SER A 66 19.76 -9.30 3.10
C SER A 66 19.87 -9.89 1.70
N ILE A 67 18.85 -10.62 1.28
CA ILE A 67 18.73 -11.16 -0.07
C ILE A 67 17.37 -10.75 -0.61
N VAL A 68 17.34 -10.09 -1.77
CA VAL A 68 16.13 -9.64 -2.46
C VAL A 68 16.14 -10.18 -3.88
N GLY A 69 15.26 -11.13 -4.17
CA GLY A 69 15.10 -11.72 -5.50
C GLY A 69 13.86 -11.21 -6.23
N ASN A 70 14.02 -10.83 -7.50
CA ASN A 70 12.93 -10.46 -8.40
C ASN A 70 12.97 -11.31 -9.68
N GLY A 71 12.31 -12.47 -9.69
CA GLY A 71 12.03 -13.24 -10.91
C GLY A 71 13.15 -14.13 -11.48
N GLY A 72 14.29 -14.24 -10.81
CA GLY A 72 15.42 -15.08 -11.26
C GLY A 72 15.43 -16.50 -10.66
N TYR A 73 16.09 -17.45 -11.35
CA TYR A 73 16.32 -18.80 -10.82
C TYR A 73 17.63 -18.82 -10.04
N ILE A 74 17.66 -19.49 -8.89
CA ILE A 74 18.96 -19.83 -8.31
C ILE A 74 19.43 -21.09 -9.05
N SER A 75 20.46 -20.93 -9.90
CA SER A 75 20.99 -22.01 -10.74
C SER A 75 21.15 -23.32 -9.95
N ARG A 76 20.73 -24.43 -10.57
CA ARG A 76 20.70 -25.78 -9.97
C ARG A 76 22.04 -26.27 -9.43
N SER A 77 23.14 -25.61 -9.77
CA SER A 77 24.50 -25.89 -9.27
C SER A 77 24.68 -25.64 -7.76
N THR A 78 23.70 -25.04 -7.09
CA THR A 78 23.69 -24.77 -5.63
C THR A 78 23.23 -25.94 -4.75
N SER A 79 23.23 -27.17 -5.25
CA SER A 79 23.06 -28.37 -4.41
C SER A 79 24.23 -28.59 -3.41
N ILE A 80 25.23 -27.72 -3.41
CA ILE A 80 26.42 -27.78 -2.56
C ILE A 80 26.16 -27.01 -1.26
N GLY A 81 26.39 -27.67 -0.13
CA GLY A 81 25.93 -27.29 1.20
C GLY A 81 26.29 -25.87 1.65
N PHE A 82 25.29 -24.99 1.61
CA PHE A 82 25.30 -23.73 2.36
C PHE A 82 25.52 -24.00 3.85
N LYS A 83 26.46 -23.25 4.44
CA LYS A 83 26.57 -23.15 5.90
C LYS A 83 25.40 -22.33 6.44
N PRO A 84 25.11 -22.37 7.75
CA PRO A 84 24.10 -21.51 8.34
C PRO A 84 24.33 -20.07 7.91
N LEU A 85 23.30 -19.50 7.26
CA LEU A 85 23.38 -18.15 6.76
C LEU A 85 23.12 -17.19 7.89
N ASN A 86 23.94 -16.16 7.93
CA ASN A 86 23.83 -15.02 8.82
C ASN A 86 22.73 -14.02 8.37
N LEU A 87 21.76 -14.55 7.62
CA LEU A 87 20.73 -13.86 6.88
C LEU A 87 19.65 -13.35 7.84
N GLN A 88 19.35 -12.06 7.75
CA GLN A 88 18.36 -11.37 8.57
C GLN A 88 17.09 -11.06 7.76
N THR A 89 17.25 -10.78 6.47
CA THR A 89 16.14 -10.43 5.58
C THR A 89 16.18 -11.30 4.34
N LEU A 90 15.06 -11.96 4.04
CA LEU A 90 14.86 -12.69 2.80
C LEU A 90 13.61 -12.13 2.13
N LYS A 91 13.78 -11.45 1.00
CA LYS A 91 12.69 -10.99 0.16
C LYS A 91 12.73 -11.72 -1.16
N PHE A 92 11.57 -12.18 -1.60
CA PHE A 92 11.51 -12.97 -2.79
C PHE A 92 10.22 -12.71 -3.55
N ASN A 93 10.36 -12.30 -4.79
CA ASN A 93 9.27 -12.09 -5.73
C ASN A 93 9.48 -13.03 -6.92
N SER A 94 8.53 -13.93 -7.17
CA SER A 94 8.54 -14.71 -8.40
C SER A 94 7.18 -14.95 -9.02
N GLU A 95 7.23 -14.87 -10.33
CA GLU A 95 6.21 -15.28 -11.27
C GLU A 95 6.28 -16.79 -11.59
N ASP A 96 7.46 -17.43 -11.58
CA ASP A 96 7.64 -18.88 -11.85
C ASP A 96 7.81 -19.74 -10.57
N HIS A 97 7.24 -20.93 -10.60
CA HIS A 97 6.89 -21.74 -9.44
C HIS A 97 7.87 -22.90 -9.17
N ARG A 98 8.58 -23.37 -10.19
CA ARG A 98 9.08 -24.77 -10.18
C ARG A 98 10.37 -24.98 -9.39
N ASP A 99 11.31 -24.05 -9.43
CA ASP A 99 12.65 -24.26 -8.84
C ASP A 99 12.93 -23.39 -7.60
N ILE A 100 12.19 -22.30 -7.45
CA ILE A 100 12.39 -21.30 -6.40
C ILE A 100 12.01 -21.81 -5.01
N SER A 101 10.92 -22.55 -4.90
CA SER A 101 10.42 -23.07 -3.62
C SER A 101 11.48 -23.89 -2.90
N LYS A 102 12.17 -24.79 -3.59
CA LYS A 102 13.20 -25.66 -2.98
C LYS A 102 14.43 -24.90 -2.50
N VAL A 103 14.81 -23.81 -3.18
CA VAL A 103 15.99 -23.05 -2.78
C VAL A 103 15.64 -22.10 -1.64
N LEU A 104 14.51 -21.40 -1.73
CA LEU A 104 14.00 -20.57 -0.63
C LEU A 104 13.80 -21.37 0.64
N LEU A 105 13.17 -22.55 0.55
CA LEU A 105 13.00 -23.43 1.70
C LEU A 105 14.33 -23.85 2.32
N ARG A 106 15.36 -24.10 1.49
CA ARG A 106 16.71 -24.42 1.99
C ARG A 106 17.36 -23.23 2.67
N MET A 107 17.30 -22.05 2.03
CA MET A 107 17.87 -20.82 2.58
C MET A 107 17.17 -20.40 3.87
N ALA A 108 15.83 -20.49 3.91
CA ALA A 108 15.04 -20.30 5.11
C ALA A 108 15.53 -21.28 6.19
N LYS A 109 15.45 -22.60 5.98
CA LYS A 109 15.93 -23.61 6.97
C LYS A 109 17.34 -23.35 7.51
N GLN A 110 18.23 -22.75 6.72
CA GLN A 110 19.61 -22.46 7.13
C GLN A 110 19.79 -21.07 7.77
N ALA A 111 18.83 -20.16 7.62
CA ALA A 111 18.88 -18.79 8.11
C ALA A 111 18.45 -18.68 9.58
N THR A 112 19.27 -19.20 10.49
CA THR A 112 18.99 -19.21 11.95
C THR A 112 18.73 -17.83 12.58
N PHE A 113 19.10 -16.74 11.90
CA PHE A 113 18.90 -15.35 12.36
C PHE A 113 17.88 -14.57 11.53
N LEU A 114 17.04 -15.26 10.75
CA LEU A 114 16.04 -14.62 9.92
C LEU A 114 15.07 -13.81 10.79
N ARG A 115 14.98 -12.50 10.51
CA ARG A 115 14.10 -11.54 11.20
C ARG A 115 12.94 -11.10 10.32
N SER A 116 13.16 -11.01 9.01
CA SER A 116 12.15 -10.56 8.04
C SER A 116 12.12 -11.50 6.85
N LEU A 117 10.92 -12.02 6.54
CA LEU A 117 10.66 -12.87 5.39
C LEU A 117 9.51 -12.28 4.58
N ASP A 118 9.78 -11.92 3.34
CA ASP A 118 8.83 -11.30 2.41
C ASP A 118 8.73 -12.16 1.15
N MET A 119 7.55 -12.68 0.86
CA MET A 119 7.33 -13.66 -0.19
C MET A 119 6.18 -13.22 -1.08
N LEU A 120 6.47 -12.91 -2.33
CA LEU A 120 5.50 -12.74 -3.41
C LEU A 120 5.55 -13.99 -4.31
N VAL A 121 4.48 -14.77 -4.24
CA VAL A 121 4.39 -16.11 -4.81
C VAL A 121 3.15 -16.17 -5.70
N LEU A 122 3.28 -15.80 -6.98
CA LEU A 122 2.17 -15.60 -7.92
C LEU A 122 1.54 -16.91 -8.45
N THR A 123 1.60 -17.98 -7.66
CA THR A 123 1.36 -19.33 -8.16
C THR A 123 -0.05 -19.83 -7.96
N LYS A 124 -0.53 -20.62 -8.92
CA LYS A 124 -1.86 -21.25 -8.83
C LYS A 124 -1.92 -22.47 -7.90
N LYS A 125 -0.78 -23.02 -7.45
CA LYS A 125 -0.73 -24.24 -6.61
C LYS A 125 0.39 -24.14 -5.55
N PRO A 126 0.05 -24.06 -4.26
CA PRO A 126 1.04 -23.91 -3.18
C PRO A 126 1.67 -25.26 -2.80
N TYR A 127 2.49 -25.85 -3.67
CA TYR A 127 3.18 -27.12 -3.41
C TYR A 127 4.22 -27.10 -2.26
N TYR A 128 4.37 -25.98 -1.56
CA TYR A 128 5.47 -25.72 -0.63
C TYR A 128 5.02 -25.39 0.80
N GLU A 129 3.72 -25.35 1.06
CA GLU A 129 3.14 -24.95 2.34
C GLU A 129 3.70 -25.77 3.51
N GLY A 130 3.50 -27.09 3.52
CA GLY A 130 3.95 -27.94 4.63
C GLY A 130 5.47 -27.90 4.86
N ALA A 131 6.25 -27.75 3.79
CA ALA A 131 7.71 -27.67 3.92
C ALA A 131 8.18 -26.29 4.44
N LEU A 132 7.46 -25.21 4.08
CA LEU A 132 7.72 -23.86 4.58
C LEU A 132 7.34 -23.75 6.04
N LEU A 133 6.15 -24.22 6.40
CA LEU A 133 5.67 -24.24 7.77
C LEU A 133 6.61 -25.04 8.67
N SER A 134 6.96 -26.26 8.26
CA SER A 134 7.93 -27.07 8.98
C SER A 134 9.27 -26.33 9.15
N ALA A 135 9.72 -25.57 8.14
CA ALA A 135 10.93 -24.75 8.25
C ALA A 135 10.78 -23.60 9.27
N LEU A 136 9.67 -22.87 9.21
CA LEU A 136 9.33 -21.76 10.10
C LEU A 136 9.24 -22.21 11.56
N GLU A 137 8.50 -23.29 11.83
CA GLU A 137 8.32 -23.85 13.17
C GLU A 137 9.65 -24.29 13.81
N SER A 138 10.52 -24.94 13.03
CA SER A 138 11.71 -25.59 13.59
C SER A 138 12.96 -24.72 13.62
N HIS A 139 13.05 -23.62 12.85
CA HIS A 139 14.31 -22.90 12.64
C HIS A 139 14.28 -21.39 12.93
N HIS A 140 13.13 -20.78 13.22
CA HIS A 140 13.01 -19.31 13.19
C HIS A 140 12.32 -18.65 14.40
N PRO A 141 12.79 -18.87 15.64
CA PRO A 141 12.30 -18.12 16.81
C PRO A 141 12.59 -16.61 16.73
N THR A 142 13.50 -16.18 15.85
CA THR A 142 13.88 -14.77 15.68
C THR A 142 13.04 -14.01 14.67
N LEU A 143 12.11 -14.67 13.97
CA LEU A 143 11.31 -14.02 12.93
C LEU A 143 10.37 -12.99 13.57
N ARG A 144 10.47 -11.74 13.12
CA ARG A 144 9.69 -10.59 13.60
C ARG A 144 8.73 -10.07 12.54
N GLU A 145 9.09 -10.20 11.27
CA GLU A 145 8.28 -9.73 10.15
C GLU A 145 8.05 -10.88 9.17
N PHE A 146 6.78 -11.11 8.85
CA PHE A 146 6.40 -12.06 7.82
C PHE A 146 5.41 -11.40 6.88
N ARG A 147 5.73 -11.42 5.59
CA ARG A 147 4.87 -10.91 4.51
C ARG A 147 4.70 -11.97 3.46
N LEU A 148 3.46 -12.30 3.13
CA LEU A 148 3.11 -13.27 2.11
C LEU A 148 2.06 -12.68 1.19
N LYS A 149 2.41 -12.53 -0.08
CA LYS A 149 1.48 -12.21 -1.15
C LYS A 149 1.37 -13.41 -2.06
N CYS A 150 0.28 -14.16 -1.94
CA CYS A 150 0.08 -15.40 -2.68
C CYS A 150 -1.38 -15.51 -3.17
N PRO A 151 -1.63 -15.53 -4.50
CA PRO A 151 -2.99 -15.59 -5.03
C PRO A 151 -3.83 -16.73 -4.49
N LYS A 152 -3.21 -17.87 -4.17
CA LYS A 152 -3.89 -19.04 -3.64
C LYS A 152 -3.07 -19.59 -2.50
N TYR A 153 -3.57 -19.42 -1.29
CA TYR A 153 -2.96 -19.98 -0.11
C TYR A 153 -4.05 -20.58 0.78
N PRO A 154 -3.91 -21.84 1.21
CA PRO A 154 -4.93 -22.46 2.04
C PRO A 154 -4.95 -21.80 3.41
N PHE A 155 -6.16 -21.60 3.93
CA PHE A 155 -6.37 -20.93 5.20
C PHE A 155 -5.63 -21.63 6.34
N ARG A 156 -5.68 -22.96 6.36
CA ARG A 156 -4.95 -23.79 7.33
C ARG A 156 -3.47 -23.45 7.40
N GLY A 157 -2.83 -23.19 6.28
CA GLY A 157 -1.42 -22.81 6.25
C GLY A 157 -1.17 -21.47 6.89
N ILE A 158 -2.08 -20.51 6.73
CA ILE A 158 -2.01 -19.20 7.40
C ILE A 158 -2.05 -19.41 8.90
N LEU A 159 -2.98 -20.23 9.39
CA LEU A 159 -3.13 -20.53 10.82
C LEU A 159 -1.86 -21.20 11.36
N GLN A 160 -1.34 -22.22 10.67
CA GLN A 160 -0.11 -22.91 11.06
C GLN A 160 1.09 -21.95 11.06
N LEU A 161 1.16 -21.03 10.09
CA LEU A 161 2.24 -20.07 10.00
C LEU A 161 2.24 -19.09 11.17
N ILE A 162 1.05 -18.61 11.54
CA ILE A 162 0.88 -17.70 12.67
C ILE A 162 1.23 -18.43 13.97
N HIS A 163 0.78 -19.68 14.14
CA HIS A 163 1.12 -20.50 15.31
C HIS A 163 2.63 -20.73 15.43
N ALA A 164 3.31 -20.99 14.31
CA ALA A 164 4.75 -21.19 14.24
C ALA A 164 5.56 -19.95 14.67
N CYS A 165 4.98 -18.75 14.54
CA CYS A 165 5.71 -17.49 14.63
C CYS A 165 5.16 -16.58 15.74
N ARG A 166 5.09 -17.07 16.99
CA ARG A 166 4.56 -16.32 18.16
C ARG A 166 5.25 -14.99 18.45
N HIS A 167 6.48 -14.80 17.96
CA HIS A 167 7.30 -13.60 18.16
C HIS A 167 7.15 -12.53 17.07
N LEU A 168 6.23 -12.73 16.11
CA LEU A 168 5.97 -11.75 15.07
C LEU A 168 5.50 -10.42 15.65
N GLU A 169 6.14 -9.36 15.18
CA GLU A 169 5.76 -7.97 15.37
C GLU A 169 4.96 -7.45 14.15
N CYS A 170 5.20 -8.02 12.97
CA CYS A 170 4.51 -7.67 11.73
C CYS A 170 4.10 -8.93 10.96
N LEU A 171 2.82 -9.01 10.63
CA LEU A 171 2.20 -10.06 9.82
C LEU A 171 1.43 -9.40 8.68
N SER A 172 1.81 -9.67 7.44
CA SER A 172 1.09 -9.23 6.25
C SER A 172 0.77 -10.43 5.37
N ILE A 173 -0.51 -10.64 5.07
CA ILE A 173 -0.97 -11.70 4.17
C ILE A 173 -1.89 -11.06 3.14
N GLU A 174 -1.59 -11.28 1.86
CA GLU A 174 -2.41 -10.85 0.74
C GLU A 174 -2.67 -12.08 -0.15
N ALA A 175 -3.91 -12.58 -0.15
CA ALA A 175 -4.33 -13.73 -0.95
C ALA A 175 -5.59 -13.46 -1.76
N ILE A 176 -5.62 -13.89 -3.02
CA ILE A 176 -6.75 -13.66 -3.95
C ILE A 176 -7.82 -14.75 -3.81
N ALA A 177 -7.53 -15.88 -3.18
CA ALA A 177 -8.53 -16.88 -2.85
C ALA A 177 -7.97 -17.80 -1.77
N LEU A 178 -8.77 -18.06 -0.75
CA LEU A 178 -8.56 -19.25 0.07
C LEU A 178 -9.07 -20.43 -0.75
N PHE A 179 -8.16 -21.36 -1.06
CA PHE A 179 -8.52 -22.58 -1.78
C PHE A 179 -8.80 -23.67 -0.76
N ASP A 180 -10.03 -24.17 -0.74
CA ASP A 180 -10.38 -25.40 -0.04
C ASP A 180 -10.22 -26.58 -1.02
N GLU A 181 -9.27 -27.48 -0.74
CA GLU A 181 -9.13 -28.72 -1.49
C GLU A 181 -10.30 -29.70 -1.21
N THR A 182 -11.10 -29.45 -0.16
CA THR A 182 -12.06 -30.39 0.43
C THR A 182 -13.53 -29.96 0.42
N ASN A 183 -13.85 -28.72 0.02
CA ASN A 183 -15.22 -28.14 0.04
C ASN A 183 -15.97 -28.31 1.38
N ASN A 184 -15.27 -28.39 2.51
CA ASN A 184 -15.87 -28.70 3.82
C ASN A 184 -15.77 -27.51 4.78
N MET A 185 -16.71 -26.56 4.65
CA MET A 185 -16.76 -25.35 5.50
C MET A 185 -16.88 -25.64 7.01
N GLU A 186 -17.50 -26.75 7.43
CA GLU A 186 -17.61 -27.07 8.87
C GLU A 186 -16.26 -27.34 9.52
N TYR A 187 -15.30 -27.90 8.77
CA TYR A 187 -13.97 -28.19 9.29
C TYR A 187 -13.13 -26.92 9.51
N GLU A 188 -13.35 -25.89 8.69
CA GLU A 188 -12.63 -24.62 8.80
C GLU A 188 -13.04 -23.81 10.03
N SER A 189 -14.33 -23.79 10.39
CA SER A 189 -14.80 -23.10 11.60
C SER A 189 -14.21 -23.72 12.88
N ALA A 190 -14.06 -25.04 12.93
CA ALA A 190 -13.44 -25.73 14.07
C ALA A 190 -11.94 -25.40 14.21
N LEU A 191 -11.19 -25.45 13.10
CA LEU A 191 -9.77 -25.09 13.09
C LEU A 191 -9.54 -23.62 13.43
N THR A 192 -10.41 -22.75 12.94
CA THR A 192 -10.44 -21.32 13.29
C THR A 192 -10.53 -21.14 14.81
N LYS A 193 -11.53 -21.76 15.44
CA LYS A 193 -11.75 -21.65 16.90
C LYS A 193 -10.62 -22.24 17.72
N GLU A 194 -10.01 -23.34 17.27
CA GLU A 194 -8.83 -23.91 17.91
C GLU A 194 -7.63 -22.97 17.78
N PHE A 195 -7.40 -22.44 16.59
CA PHE A 195 -6.31 -21.53 16.30
C PHE A 195 -6.35 -20.23 17.13
N PHE A 196 -7.51 -19.58 17.26
CA PHE A 196 -7.62 -18.33 18.03
C PHE A 196 -7.41 -18.50 19.52
N ARG A 197 -7.67 -19.70 20.05
CA ARG A 197 -7.32 -20.04 21.43
C ARG A 197 -5.80 -20.02 21.65
N ASP A 198 -5.03 -20.35 20.62
CA ASP A 198 -3.58 -20.47 20.67
C ASP A 198 -2.83 -19.18 20.31
N ILE A 199 -3.51 -18.19 19.72
CA ILE A 199 -2.92 -16.87 19.42
C ILE A 199 -2.62 -16.05 20.68
N GLY A 200 -3.08 -16.49 21.85
CA GLY A 200 -3.12 -15.73 23.11
C GLY A 200 -1.86 -15.03 23.63
N ASP A 201 -0.72 -15.16 22.96
CA ASP A 201 0.56 -14.56 23.31
C ASP A 201 1.21 -13.72 22.18
N MET A 202 0.50 -13.41 21.10
CA MET A 202 1.10 -12.67 19.99
C MET A 202 1.46 -11.23 20.39
N GLN A 203 2.74 -10.86 20.21
CA GLN A 203 3.25 -9.50 20.39
C GLN A 203 3.15 -8.67 19.11
N CYS A 204 2.19 -9.00 18.24
CA CYS A 204 2.08 -8.37 16.95
C CYS A 204 1.62 -6.92 17.07
N LYS A 205 2.32 -6.02 16.39
CA LYS A 205 2.01 -4.59 16.31
C LYS A 205 1.37 -4.22 14.99
N ASP A 206 1.62 -4.99 13.94
CA ASP A 206 1.12 -4.72 12.59
C ASP A 206 0.55 -6.00 11.99
N ILE A 207 -0.78 -6.06 11.85
CA ILE A 207 -1.48 -7.16 11.20
C ILE A 207 -2.21 -6.60 9.99
N SER A 208 -1.90 -7.13 8.81
CA SER A 208 -2.59 -6.83 7.56
C SER A 208 -2.98 -8.12 6.87
N ILE A 209 -4.27 -8.41 6.77
CA ILE A 209 -4.83 -9.57 6.09
C ILE A 209 -5.75 -9.04 4.98
N SER A 210 -5.40 -9.34 3.73
CA SER A 210 -6.22 -9.07 2.57
C SER A 210 -6.53 -10.41 1.92
N VAL A 211 -7.79 -10.82 1.96
CA VAL A 211 -8.25 -12.09 1.43
C VAL A 211 -9.57 -11.90 0.69
N ASP A 212 -9.69 -12.43 -0.53
CA ASP A 212 -10.91 -12.34 -1.36
C ASP A 212 -11.95 -13.41 -0.96
N CYS A 213 -12.20 -13.50 0.33
CA CYS A 213 -13.17 -14.39 0.93
C CYS A 213 -13.59 -13.79 2.26
N SER A 214 -14.71 -14.24 2.81
CA SER A 214 -15.18 -13.68 4.05
C SER A 214 -14.48 -14.27 5.27
N LEU A 215 -14.01 -13.42 6.20
CA LEU A 215 -13.53 -13.89 7.50
C LEU A 215 -14.70 -14.00 8.48
N GLU A 216 -14.76 -15.12 9.21
CA GLU A 216 -15.70 -15.24 10.33
C GLU A 216 -15.40 -14.19 11.39
N LEU A 217 -16.45 -13.60 11.99
CA LEU A 217 -16.30 -12.59 13.04
C LEU A 217 -15.43 -13.07 14.22
N ASP A 218 -15.58 -14.33 14.62
CA ASP A 218 -14.79 -14.95 15.69
C ASP A 218 -13.28 -14.87 15.41
N VAL A 219 -12.87 -14.91 14.14
CA VAL A 219 -11.47 -14.72 13.71
C VAL A 219 -11.00 -13.32 14.08
N ILE A 220 -11.76 -12.32 13.67
CA ILE A 220 -11.40 -10.91 13.83
C ILE A 220 -11.38 -10.56 15.31
N LEU A 221 -12.39 -10.98 16.06
CA LEU A 221 -12.45 -10.78 17.51
C LEU A 221 -11.30 -11.51 18.21
N GLY A 222 -10.94 -12.72 17.76
CA GLY A 222 -9.80 -13.46 18.27
C GLY A 222 -8.46 -12.76 18.02
N ILE A 223 -8.24 -12.19 16.83
CA ILE A 223 -7.04 -11.38 16.54
C ILE A 223 -6.97 -10.20 17.51
N LEU A 224 -8.06 -9.42 17.61
CA LEU A 224 -8.12 -8.27 18.46
C LEU A 224 -7.87 -8.68 19.92
N ASP A 225 -8.60 -9.65 20.45
CA ASP A 225 -8.53 -10.02 21.86
C ASP A 225 -7.14 -10.42 22.34
N HIS A 226 -6.30 -10.93 21.44
CA HIS A 226 -4.98 -11.49 21.77
C HIS A 226 -3.79 -10.63 21.26
N THR A 227 -4.02 -9.42 20.76
CA THR A 227 -2.94 -8.55 20.24
C THR A 227 -2.91 -7.18 20.95
N PRO A 228 -2.64 -7.11 22.28
CA PRO A 228 -2.74 -5.88 23.07
C PRO A 228 -1.70 -4.79 22.71
N LEU A 229 -0.79 -5.07 21.77
CA LEU A 229 0.21 -4.14 21.25
C LEU A 229 -0.12 -3.67 19.82
N LEU A 230 -1.30 -4.00 19.30
CA LEU A 230 -1.68 -3.71 17.92
C LEU A 230 -1.68 -2.19 17.65
N GLU A 231 -0.78 -1.76 16.78
CA GLU A 231 -0.68 -0.39 16.28
C GLU A 231 -1.28 -0.24 14.88
N ARG A 232 -1.29 -1.31 14.09
CA ARG A 232 -1.83 -1.34 12.72
C ARG A 232 -2.69 -2.57 12.52
N LEU A 233 -3.92 -2.34 12.08
CA LEU A 233 -4.84 -3.39 11.67
C LEU A 233 -5.31 -3.11 10.25
N GLY A 234 -5.07 -4.05 9.34
CA GLY A 234 -5.64 -4.08 8.00
C GLY A 234 -6.41 -5.37 7.79
N LEU A 235 -7.71 -5.29 7.52
CA LEU A 235 -8.57 -6.41 7.16
C LEU A 235 -9.30 -6.01 5.87
N LEU A 236 -8.74 -6.40 4.72
CA LEU A 236 -9.32 -6.16 3.40
C LEU A 236 -9.97 -7.46 2.92
N THR A 237 -11.15 -7.74 3.47
CA THR A 237 -11.91 -8.98 3.34
C THR A 237 -13.38 -8.67 3.53
N THR A 238 -14.26 -9.37 2.83
CA THR A 238 -15.70 -9.23 3.05
C THR A 238 -16.08 -9.82 4.40
N LEU A 239 -17.12 -9.32 5.07
CA LEU A 239 -17.61 -9.92 6.31
C LEU A 239 -18.73 -10.90 5.95
N THR A 240 -18.81 -12.05 6.63
CA THR A 240 -19.93 -12.98 6.42
C THR A 240 -21.24 -12.39 6.97
N GLU A 241 -22.37 -13.04 6.61
CA GLU A 241 -23.76 -12.75 6.99
C GLU A 241 -23.96 -11.94 8.29
N ASN A 242 -24.81 -10.91 8.23
CA ASN A 242 -25.10 -9.96 9.31
C ASN A 242 -23.93 -9.03 9.68
N GLU A 243 -23.35 -8.41 8.65
CA GLU A 243 -22.17 -7.54 8.73
C GLU A 243 -22.36 -6.39 9.73
N GLY A 244 -23.58 -5.84 9.87
CA GLY A 244 -23.87 -4.79 10.84
C GLY A 244 -23.63 -5.24 12.29
N ALA A 245 -24.05 -6.44 12.66
CA ALA A 245 -23.77 -7.01 13.98
C ALA A 245 -22.27 -7.27 14.18
N SER A 246 -21.59 -7.78 13.15
CA SER A 246 -20.14 -8.03 13.14
C SER A 246 -19.34 -6.75 13.37
N VAL A 247 -19.65 -5.69 12.63
CA VAL A 247 -19.02 -4.36 12.77
C VAL A 247 -19.23 -3.78 14.16
N ARG A 248 -20.41 -3.94 14.77
CA ARG A 248 -20.66 -3.49 16.16
C ARG A 248 -19.82 -4.24 17.17
N GLN A 249 -19.63 -5.55 17.01
CA GLN A 249 -18.79 -6.34 17.90
C GLN A 249 -17.31 -5.95 17.77
N ILE A 250 -16.83 -5.76 16.54
CA ILE A 250 -15.48 -5.23 16.27
C ILE A 250 -15.31 -3.86 16.96
N ALA A 251 -16.28 -2.95 16.79
CA ALA A 251 -16.28 -1.65 17.45
C ALA A 251 -16.21 -1.77 18.98
N GLN A 252 -16.97 -2.69 19.58
CA GLN A 252 -16.97 -2.93 21.03
C GLN A 252 -15.61 -3.42 21.53
N VAL A 253 -14.95 -4.34 20.81
CA VAL A 253 -13.61 -4.84 21.18
C VAL A 253 -12.55 -3.76 21.02
N LEU A 254 -12.56 -3.02 19.90
CA LEU A 254 -11.63 -1.90 19.68
C LEU A 254 -11.76 -0.84 20.78
N ARG A 255 -12.99 -0.50 21.17
CA ARG A 255 -13.27 0.47 22.23
C ARG A 255 -12.73 0.03 23.59
N SER A 256 -12.77 -1.26 23.89
CA SER A 256 -12.41 -1.79 25.22
C SER A 256 -10.93 -2.15 25.38
N LYS A 257 -10.24 -2.58 24.30
CA LYS A 257 -8.90 -3.19 24.41
C LYS A 257 -7.77 -2.44 23.69
N HIS A 258 -8.00 -1.83 22.53
CA HIS A 258 -6.91 -1.38 21.63
C HIS A 258 -6.83 0.12 21.38
N ARG A 259 -7.82 0.85 21.88
CA ARG A 259 -8.04 2.26 21.57
C ARG A 259 -6.82 3.17 21.73
N SER A 260 -5.92 2.91 22.67
CA SER A 260 -4.78 3.81 22.95
C SER A 260 -3.54 3.56 22.09
N LYS A 261 -3.46 2.43 21.38
CA LYS A 261 -2.27 2.05 20.59
C LYS A 261 -2.52 1.99 19.10
N LEU A 262 -3.76 1.76 18.69
CA LEU A 262 -4.11 1.63 17.29
C LEU A 262 -3.94 2.98 16.56
N LYS A 263 -2.94 3.04 15.67
CA LYS A 263 -2.59 4.21 14.87
C LYS A 263 -3.07 4.10 13.42
N HIS A 264 -3.20 2.88 12.92
CA HIS A 264 -3.62 2.63 11.54
C HIS A 264 -4.73 1.59 11.49
N LEU A 265 -5.82 1.91 10.81
CA LEU A 265 -6.94 1.02 10.58
C LEU A 265 -7.27 0.98 9.10
N SER A 266 -7.37 -0.22 8.54
CA SER A 266 -7.80 -0.46 7.17
C SER A 266 -8.86 -1.55 7.21
N LEU A 267 -10.10 -1.25 6.85
CA LEU A 267 -11.20 -2.21 6.83
C LEU A 267 -11.95 -2.11 5.51
N ASP A 268 -12.28 -3.26 4.94
CA ASP A 268 -13.27 -3.38 3.87
C ASP A 268 -14.58 -3.85 4.50
N ILE A 269 -15.63 -3.04 4.42
CA ILE A 269 -16.89 -3.24 5.14
C ILE A 269 -18.03 -3.09 4.14
N GLU A 270 -18.60 -4.20 3.71
CA GLU A 270 -19.73 -4.22 2.77
C GLU A 270 -21.10 -4.10 3.46
N THR A 271 -21.19 -3.47 4.64
CA THR A 271 -22.46 -3.37 5.38
C THR A 271 -23.36 -2.25 4.91
N ASP A 272 -24.69 -2.43 4.98
CA ASP A 272 -25.71 -1.37 4.87
C ASP A 272 -26.09 -0.76 6.23
N ASP A 273 -25.52 -1.23 7.35
CA ASP A 273 -25.87 -0.77 8.69
C ASP A 273 -25.02 0.43 9.12
N ASP A 274 -25.46 1.63 8.76
CA ASP A 274 -24.71 2.86 9.08
C ASP A 274 -24.51 3.06 10.58
N SER A 275 -25.46 2.60 11.41
CA SER A 275 -25.32 2.69 12.86
C SER A 275 -24.10 1.89 13.33
N ALA A 276 -23.84 0.73 12.72
CA ALA A 276 -22.66 -0.07 13.00
C ALA A 276 -21.37 0.67 12.59
N VAL A 277 -21.33 1.24 11.39
CA VAL A 277 -20.17 2.02 10.91
C VAL A 277 -19.90 3.22 11.82
N VAL A 278 -20.94 3.96 12.22
CA VAL A 278 -20.81 5.09 13.15
C VAL A 278 -20.29 4.63 14.52
N GLN A 279 -20.77 3.49 15.03
CA GLN A 279 -20.27 2.93 16.29
C GLN A 279 -18.79 2.53 16.20
N LEU A 280 -18.37 2.01 15.05
CA LEU A 280 -16.97 1.70 14.75
C LEU A 280 -16.11 2.97 14.71
N LEU A 281 -16.52 3.99 13.93
CA LEU A 281 -15.81 5.28 13.88
C LEU A 281 -15.72 5.92 15.27
N ALA A 282 -16.79 5.87 16.05
CA ALA A 282 -16.80 6.35 17.44
C ALA A 282 -15.86 5.52 18.33
N ALA A 283 -15.77 4.20 18.13
CA ALA A 283 -14.89 3.34 18.91
C ALA A 283 -13.42 3.64 18.67
N VAL A 284 -13.04 3.96 17.43
CA VAL A 284 -11.64 4.16 17.03
C VAL A 284 -11.20 5.63 17.04
N GLY A 285 -12.13 6.57 16.92
CA GLY A 285 -11.85 7.99 16.83
C GLY A 285 -12.22 8.80 18.07
N TYR A 286 -12.87 8.21 19.07
CA TYR A 286 -12.99 8.91 20.35
C TYR A 286 -11.56 9.01 20.93
N ASP A 287 -10.89 10.13 20.77
CA ASP A 287 -9.78 10.49 21.65
C ASP A 287 -10.43 10.78 22.99
N GLY A 288 -9.96 10.12 24.06
CA GLY A 288 -10.52 10.31 25.39
C GLY A 288 -10.36 11.75 25.81
N ALA A 289 -11.33 12.60 25.47
CA ALA A 289 -11.55 13.84 26.16
C ALA A 289 -11.85 13.41 27.60
N ASN A 290 -10.80 13.41 28.43
CA ASN A 290 -10.97 13.33 29.86
C ASN A 290 -12.02 14.39 30.24
N HIS A 291 -12.79 14.15 31.31
CA HIS A 291 -13.84 15.07 31.75
C HIS A 291 -13.37 16.53 31.91
N ASP A 292 -12.05 16.77 31.93
CA ASP A 292 -11.39 18.07 31.99
C ASP A 292 -11.10 18.74 30.63
N GLY A 293 -11.53 18.17 29.50
CA GLY A 293 -11.42 18.79 28.17
C GLY A 293 -10.02 18.90 27.58
N GLN A 294 -8.99 18.30 28.21
CA GLN A 294 -7.66 18.19 27.62
C GLN A 294 -7.61 17.04 26.61
N ILE A 295 -7.40 17.38 25.34
CA ILE A 295 -7.21 16.43 24.25
C ILE A 295 -5.75 15.96 24.29
N ASN A 296 -5.50 14.73 24.75
CA ASN A 296 -4.19 14.11 24.63
C ASN A 296 -3.98 13.65 23.17
N ASN A 297 -3.28 14.47 22.38
CA ASN A 297 -2.99 14.21 20.97
C ASN A 297 -2.05 13.00 20.72
N GLU A 298 -1.53 12.35 21.76
CA GLU A 298 -0.53 11.28 21.61
C GLU A 298 -1.13 9.89 21.26
N GLY A 299 -2.46 9.73 21.33
CA GLY A 299 -3.12 8.42 21.22
C GLY A 299 -4.09 8.22 20.05
N GLY A 300 -4.21 9.19 19.14
CA GLY A 300 -5.24 9.17 18.09
C GLY A 300 -4.90 8.34 16.86
N LEU A 301 -5.93 7.93 16.12
CA LEU A 301 -5.80 7.23 14.84
C LEU A 301 -5.18 8.18 13.80
N LEU A 302 -4.04 7.79 13.22
CA LEU A 302 -3.29 8.56 12.23
C LEU A 302 -3.69 8.23 10.78
N SER A 303 -4.15 7.00 10.55
CA SER A 303 -4.52 6.51 9.21
C SER A 303 -5.80 5.70 9.27
N LEU A 304 -6.74 6.06 8.41
CA LEU A 304 -8.01 5.35 8.25
C LEU A 304 -8.19 4.98 6.77
N HIS A 305 -8.36 3.71 6.48
CA HIS A 305 -8.77 3.20 5.18
C HIS A 305 -10.11 2.47 5.37
N LEU A 306 -11.16 2.96 4.73
CA LEU A 306 -12.48 2.33 4.74
C LEU A 306 -12.96 2.16 3.32
N SER A 307 -13.39 0.95 3.01
CA SER A 307 -14.15 0.64 1.82
C SER A 307 -15.55 0.25 2.27
N LEU A 308 -16.57 0.93 1.74
CA LEU A 308 -17.92 0.94 2.28
C LEU A 308 -18.94 0.61 1.19
N GLY A 309 -19.83 -0.33 1.51
CA GLY A 309 -21.00 -0.70 0.72
C GLY A 309 -22.28 0.06 1.09
N THR A 310 -22.24 1.03 2.01
CA THR A 310 -23.44 1.72 2.52
C THR A 310 -23.98 2.80 1.56
N SER A 311 -25.31 2.98 1.52
CA SER A 311 -25.95 4.14 0.88
C SER A 311 -25.71 5.48 1.60
N ASP A 312 -25.49 5.49 2.92
CA ASP A 312 -25.41 6.73 3.71
C ASP A 312 -23.97 7.21 3.92
N ALA A 313 -23.20 7.33 2.83
CA ALA A 313 -21.88 7.97 2.89
C ALA A 313 -21.95 9.41 3.47
N GLU A 314 -23.12 10.06 3.43
CA GLU A 314 -23.42 11.33 4.10
C GLU A 314 -23.07 11.32 5.59
N ARG A 315 -23.37 10.24 6.32
CA ARG A 315 -23.08 10.16 7.76
C ARG A 315 -21.57 10.16 8.02
N LEU A 316 -20.78 9.54 7.16
CA LEU A 316 -19.32 9.56 7.28
C LEU A 316 -18.77 10.99 7.27
N CYS A 317 -19.41 11.86 6.51
CA CYS A 317 -19.05 13.27 6.39
C CYS A 317 -19.19 14.03 7.69
N GLU A 318 -20.19 13.66 8.50
CA GLU A 318 -20.40 14.22 9.83
C GLU A 318 -19.41 13.59 10.81
N PHE A 319 -19.33 12.25 10.81
CA PHE A 319 -18.64 11.52 11.87
C PHE A 319 -17.12 11.50 11.73
N VAL A 320 -16.57 11.41 10.52
CA VAL A 320 -15.11 11.36 10.33
C VAL A 320 -14.46 12.67 10.82
N PRO A 321 -14.86 13.87 10.38
CA PRO A 321 -14.43 15.11 11.01
C PRO A 321 -14.66 15.16 12.52
N ARG A 322 -15.85 14.76 12.97
CA ARG A 322 -16.22 14.84 14.39
C ARG A 322 -15.30 14.02 15.30
N TYR A 323 -14.88 12.85 14.85
CA TYR A 323 -14.04 11.97 15.65
C TYR A 323 -12.54 12.19 15.40
N PHE A 324 -12.11 12.53 14.18
CA PHE A 324 -10.69 12.52 13.83
C PHE A 324 -10.09 13.88 13.42
N ALA A 325 -10.79 15.00 13.67
CA ALA A 325 -10.31 16.35 13.32
C ALA A 325 -8.87 16.65 13.74
N THR A 326 -8.42 16.15 14.88
CA THR A 326 -7.10 16.45 15.46
C THR A 326 -6.03 15.42 15.12
N SER A 327 -6.40 14.17 14.87
CA SER A 327 -5.43 13.06 14.76
C SER A 327 -5.17 12.60 13.32
N LEU A 328 -6.14 12.71 12.42
CA LEU A 328 -6.06 12.02 11.13
C LEU A 328 -5.08 12.69 10.18
N VAL A 329 -4.12 11.91 9.70
CA VAL A 329 -3.09 12.34 8.74
C VAL A 329 -3.34 11.73 7.37
N ASN A 330 -3.82 10.48 7.31
CA ASN A 330 -4.12 9.78 6.07
C ASN A 330 -5.55 9.25 6.10
N LEU A 331 -6.30 9.52 5.05
CA LEU A 331 -7.66 9.05 4.88
C LEU A 331 -7.83 8.45 3.50
N ASP A 332 -8.18 7.18 3.45
CA ASP A 332 -8.61 6.49 2.25
C ASP A 332 -10.08 6.09 2.44
N LEU A 333 -10.97 6.60 1.61
CA LEU A 333 -12.38 6.27 1.63
C LEU A 333 -12.82 5.79 0.26
N PHE A 334 -13.40 4.60 0.19
CA PHE A 334 -14.02 4.07 -1.01
C PHE A 334 -15.48 3.81 -0.72
N SER A 335 -16.37 4.36 -1.53
CA SER A 335 -17.81 4.09 -1.48
C SER A 335 -18.21 3.47 -2.81
N TYR A 336 -18.70 2.23 -2.78
CA TYR A 336 -19.21 1.55 -3.96
C TYR A 336 -20.65 1.94 -4.30
N CYS A 337 -21.36 2.57 -3.35
CA CYS A 337 -22.70 3.06 -3.59
C CYS A 337 -22.72 4.39 -4.34
N SER A 338 -23.72 4.52 -5.22
CA SER A 338 -24.08 5.78 -5.85
C SER A 338 -24.55 6.76 -4.77
N THR A 339 -23.70 7.71 -4.38
CA THR A 339 -24.07 8.72 -3.40
C THR A 339 -24.40 10.01 -4.13
N PRO A 340 -25.64 10.53 -4.04
CA PRO A 340 -25.99 11.81 -4.66
C PRO A 340 -25.13 12.97 -4.13
N ASN A 341 -24.64 12.85 -2.88
CA ASN A 341 -23.94 13.92 -2.18
C ASN A 341 -22.42 13.77 -2.15
N GLY A 342 -21.82 12.99 -3.06
CA GLY A 342 -20.38 12.70 -3.08
C GLY A 342 -19.47 13.94 -2.94
N ILE A 343 -19.87 15.07 -3.52
CA ILE A 343 -19.15 16.34 -3.45
C ILE A 343 -19.19 16.94 -2.04
N GLU A 344 -20.35 16.87 -1.40
CA GLU A 344 -20.50 17.35 -0.03
C GLU A 344 -19.60 16.54 0.92
N ILE A 345 -19.45 15.24 0.66
CA ILE A 345 -18.55 14.36 1.42
C ILE A 345 -17.12 14.88 1.40
N ILE A 346 -16.60 15.12 0.19
CA ILE A 346 -15.26 15.65 0.01
C ILE A 346 -15.12 17.02 0.70
N GLY A 347 -16.11 17.91 0.54
CA GLY A 347 -16.11 19.23 1.16
C GLY A 347 -16.11 19.18 2.69
N ASN A 348 -16.92 18.29 3.29
CA ASN A 348 -17.02 18.10 4.73
C ASN A 348 -15.73 17.52 5.32
N ILE A 349 -15.13 16.52 4.65
CA ILE A 349 -13.84 15.95 5.03
C ILE A 349 -12.74 17.02 5.02
N LEU A 350 -12.59 17.74 3.91
CA LEU A 350 -11.51 18.73 3.73
C LEU A 350 -11.68 19.97 4.62
N SER A 351 -12.92 20.34 4.97
CA SER A 351 -13.21 21.41 5.94
C SER A 351 -13.10 20.95 7.40
N GLY A 352 -13.24 19.65 7.64
CA GLY A 352 -13.28 19.03 8.96
C GLY A 352 -11.94 18.49 9.48
N LEU A 353 -11.00 18.17 8.58
CA LEU A 353 -9.72 17.52 8.91
C LEU A 353 -8.52 18.43 8.58
N PRO A 354 -8.17 19.39 9.46
CA PRO A 354 -7.07 20.34 9.21
C PRO A 354 -5.69 19.69 9.08
N ASN A 355 -5.46 18.55 9.74
CA ASN A 355 -4.15 17.87 9.79
C ASN A 355 -3.93 16.84 8.67
N LEU A 356 -4.87 16.73 7.74
CA LEU A 356 -4.83 15.74 6.67
C LEU A 356 -3.68 16.03 5.69
N LEU A 357 -2.80 15.05 5.49
CA LEU A 357 -1.66 15.11 4.56
C LEU A 357 -1.88 14.26 3.30
N SER A 358 -2.65 13.17 3.42
CA SER A 358 -3.01 12.29 2.31
C SER A 358 -4.50 12.00 2.31
N LEU A 359 -5.15 12.17 1.15
CA LEU A 359 -6.54 11.84 0.93
C LEU A 359 -6.70 10.98 -0.31
N LYS A 360 -7.30 9.81 -0.20
CA LYS A 360 -7.78 9.00 -1.31
C LYS A 360 -9.29 8.86 -1.17
N VAL A 361 -10.06 9.33 -2.14
CA VAL A 361 -11.51 9.16 -2.15
C VAL A 361 -11.93 8.51 -3.45
N GLY A 362 -12.56 7.36 -3.37
CA GLY A 362 -13.32 6.73 -4.44
C GLY A 362 -14.81 6.91 -4.20
N LEU A 363 -15.49 7.62 -5.08
CA LEU A 363 -16.93 7.83 -5.04
C LEU A 363 -17.55 7.33 -6.34
N PHE A 364 -18.57 6.49 -6.23
CA PHE A 364 -19.48 6.25 -7.33
C PHE A 364 -20.55 7.35 -7.30
N MET A 365 -20.57 8.23 -8.30
CA MET A 365 -21.56 9.31 -8.38
C MET A 365 -22.52 9.04 -9.53
N ASP A 366 -23.82 8.96 -9.23
CA ASP A 366 -24.84 9.02 -10.28
C ASP A 366 -25.15 10.50 -10.55
N LEU A 367 -24.65 11.03 -11.67
CA LEU A 367 -24.80 12.46 -11.98
C LEU A 367 -26.18 12.84 -12.53
N VAL A 368 -27.08 11.88 -12.74
CA VAL A 368 -28.39 12.16 -13.34
C VAL A 368 -29.21 13.13 -12.46
N ASP A 369 -28.95 13.19 -11.15
CA ASP A 369 -29.77 13.91 -10.17
C ASP A 369 -29.11 15.17 -9.55
N ILE A 370 -27.99 15.68 -10.10
CA ILE A 370 -27.28 16.84 -9.52
C ILE A 370 -28.05 18.17 -9.57
N GLN A 371 -29.13 18.26 -10.34
CA GLN A 371 -29.87 19.51 -10.57
C GLN A 371 -30.56 20.12 -9.33
N VAL A 372 -30.51 19.45 -8.16
CA VAL A 372 -31.25 19.87 -6.95
C VAL A 372 -30.35 20.31 -5.78
N PHE A 373 -29.03 20.23 -5.91
CA PHE A 373 -28.15 20.54 -4.76
C PHE A 373 -27.95 22.03 -4.54
N ASP A 374 -27.98 22.43 -3.27
CA ASP A 374 -27.55 23.75 -2.80
C ASP A 374 -26.02 23.83 -2.88
N ILE A 375 -25.51 24.00 -4.10
CA ILE A 375 -24.07 24.14 -4.33
C ILE A 375 -23.54 25.35 -3.53
N ASP A 376 -24.37 26.38 -3.30
CA ASP A 376 -24.00 27.57 -2.52
C ASP A 376 -23.64 27.23 -1.07
N ALA A 377 -24.36 26.31 -0.43
CA ALA A 377 -23.98 25.79 0.89
C ALA A 377 -22.61 25.09 0.89
N ILE A 378 -22.27 24.39 -0.20
CA ILE A 378 -20.96 23.75 -0.37
C ILE A 378 -19.88 24.80 -0.65
N TYR A 379 -20.17 25.82 -1.45
CA TYR A 379 -19.27 26.94 -1.78
C TYR A 379 -18.83 27.72 -0.53
N GLN A 380 -19.68 27.82 0.49
CA GLN A 380 -19.37 28.57 1.70
C GLN A 380 -18.39 27.86 2.65
N LYS A 381 -18.20 26.54 2.53
CA LYS A 381 -17.29 25.79 3.40
C LYS A 381 -15.83 26.01 2.98
N SER A 382 -15.02 26.59 3.88
CA SER A 382 -13.58 26.72 3.68
C SER A 382 -12.87 25.41 3.98
N TRP A 383 -11.98 24.99 3.06
CA TRP A 383 -11.15 23.79 3.27
C TRP A 383 -10.04 24.13 4.26
N LYS A 384 -9.96 23.38 5.37
CA LYS A 384 -9.01 23.63 6.45
C LYS A 384 -7.73 22.81 6.31
N CYS A 385 -7.72 21.79 5.46
CA CYS A 385 -6.60 20.90 5.17
C CYS A 385 -5.50 21.58 4.33
N VAL A 386 -5.00 22.73 4.76
CA VAL A 386 -3.96 23.50 4.05
C VAL A 386 -2.65 22.72 3.89
N GLY A 387 -2.43 21.70 4.73
CA GLY A 387 -1.27 20.80 4.68
C GLY A 387 -1.38 19.64 3.69
N LEU A 388 -2.51 19.45 3.00
CA LEU A 388 -2.74 18.30 2.13
C LEU A 388 -1.68 18.23 1.01
N ARG A 389 -0.95 17.11 0.95
CA ARG A 389 0.16 16.88 0.01
C ARG A 389 -0.19 15.88 -1.07
N LYS A 390 -0.99 14.87 -0.75
CA LYS A 390 -1.39 13.81 -1.68
C LYS A 390 -2.90 13.76 -1.77
N MET A 391 -3.42 13.77 -2.99
CA MET A 391 -4.83 13.59 -3.24
C MET A 391 -5.04 12.59 -4.37
N SER A 392 -5.88 11.59 -4.16
CA SER A 392 -6.33 10.67 -5.20
C SER A 392 -7.85 10.70 -5.24
N LEU A 393 -8.41 11.15 -6.34
CA LEU A 393 -9.84 11.27 -6.54
C LEU A 393 -10.27 10.28 -7.62
N GLU A 394 -11.07 9.30 -7.23
CA GLU A 394 -11.68 8.32 -8.12
C GLU A 394 -13.18 8.58 -8.16
N VAL A 395 -13.69 9.00 -9.32
CA VAL A 395 -15.10 9.30 -9.56
C VAL A 395 -15.62 8.35 -10.64
N GLY A 396 -16.32 7.31 -10.17
CA GLY A 396 -17.04 6.34 -11.00
C GLY A 396 -18.49 6.79 -11.30
N GLY A 397 -19.19 6.02 -12.15
CA GLY A 397 -20.64 6.18 -12.39
C GLY A 397 -21.04 6.82 -13.72
N TYR A 398 -20.08 7.34 -14.50
CA TYR A 398 -20.37 7.97 -15.78
C TYR A 398 -20.63 6.95 -16.89
N THR A 399 -21.89 6.59 -17.11
CA THR A 399 -22.29 5.90 -18.36
C THR A 399 -22.35 6.86 -19.54
N ASN A 400 -22.55 8.15 -19.29
CA ASN A 400 -22.58 9.21 -20.30
C ASN A 400 -21.52 10.29 -20.00
N PRO A 401 -20.89 10.89 -21.04
CA PRO A 401 -20.03 12.05 -20.85
C PRO A 401 -20.83 13.18 -20.18
N PRO A 402 -20.26 13.87 -19.17
CA PRO A 402 -20.93 14.99 -18.54
C PRO A 402 -21.30 16.02 -19.61
N LYS A 403 -22.49 16.61 -19.48
CA LYS A 403 -22.86 17.76 -20.31
C LYS A 403 -21.88 18.91 -20.00
N LYS A 404 -21.71 19.83 -20.95
CA LYS A 404 -20.69 20.89 -20.92
C LYS A 404 -20.75 21.83 -19.69
N ASP A 405 -21.79 21.71 -18.86
CA ASP A 405 -22.10 22.58 -17.72
C ASP A 405 -22.19 21.79 -16.40
N ASP A 406 -21.30 20.81 -16.18
CA ASP A 406 -21.24 20.06 -14.92
C ASP A 406 -20.57 20.90 -13.82
N LEU A 407 -21.35 21.82 -13.25
CA LEU A 407 -20.96 22.77 -12.19
C LEU A 407 -20.28 22.10 -10.98
N ALA A 408 -20.62 20.84 -10.75
CA ALA A 408 -20.18 20.04 -9.62
C ALA A 408 -18.68 19.68 -9.74
N LEU A 409 -18.28 19.19 -10.92
CA LEU A 409 -16.88 18.86 -11.20
C LEU A 409 -16.02 20.12 -11.34
N ASP A 410 -16.55 21.16 -11.98
CA ASP A 410 -15.93 22.49 -12.06
C ASP A 410 -15.58 23.00 -10.65
N TYR A 411 -16.53 22.90 -9.73
CA TYR A 411 -16.35 23.30 -8.35
C TYR A 411 -15.22 22.53 -7.67
N ILE A 412 -15.27 21.19 -7.68
CA ILE A 412 -14.25 20.37 -7.01
C ILE A 412 -12.86 20.70 -7.53
N LEU A 413 -12.69 20.76 -8.85
CA LEU A 413 -11.37 20.99 -9.45
C LEU A 413 -10.87 22.42 -9.16
N SER A 414 -11.76 23.41 -9.17
CA SER A 414 -11.41 24.79 -8.79
C SER A 414 -10.95 24.90 -7.32
N ARG A 415 -11.52 24.07 -6.43
CA ARG A 415 -11.12 24.01 -5.03
C ARG A 415 -9.82 23.24 -4.81
N ILE A 416 -9.63 22.12 -5.51
CA ILE A 416 -8.36 21.38 -5.50
C ILE A 416 -7.21 22.31 -5.88
N ALA A 417 -7.42 23.16 -6.88
CA ALA A 417 -6.42 24.13 -7.32
C ALA A 417 -6.02 25.19 -6.28
N GLN A 418 -6.85 25.38 -5.25
CA GLN A 418 -6.57 26.29 -4.14
C GLN A 418 -5.73 25.64 -3.03
N LEU A 419 -5.45 24.32 -3.11
CA LEU A 419 -4.62 23.62 -2.13
C LEU A 419 -3.13 23.95 -2.33
N PRO A 420 -2.52 24.79 -1.48
CA PRO A 420 -1.22 25.37 -1.76
C PRO A 420 -0.07 24.37 -1.59
N MET A 421 -0.29 23.28 -0.85
CA MET A 421 0.74 22.29 -0.52
C MET A 421 0.61 20.98 -1.30
N LEU A 422 -0.32 20.88 -2.27
CA LEU A 422 -0.55 19.66 -3.02
C LEU A 422 0.64 19.34 -3.94
N GLU A 423 1.26 18.18 -3.72
CA GLU A 423 2.45 17.71 -4.43
C GLU A 423 2.16 16.49 -5.32
N GLU A 424 1.19 15.65 -4.96
CA GLU A 424 0.80 14.46 -5.72
C GLU A 424 -0.72 14.47 -5.96
N LEU A 425 -1.13 14.37 -7.22
CA LEU A 425 -2.52 14.33 -7.62
C LEU A 425 -2.76 13.14 -8.54
N SER A 426 -3.67 12.26 -8.13
CA SER A 426 -4.21 11.17 -8.95
C SER A 426 -5.67 11.47 -9.24
N ILE A 427 -6.07 11.39 -10.50
CA ILE A 427 -7.45 11.61 -10.90
C ILE A 427 -7.91 10.47 -11.80
N GLU A 428 -8.92 9.74 -11.34
CA GLU A 428 -9.66 8.76 -12.13
C GLU A 428 -11.09 9.28 -12.27
N ILE A 429 -11.39 9.94 -13.37
CA ILE A 429 -12.77 10.30 -13.72
C ILE A 429 -13.17 9.41 -14.88
N GLY A 430 -14.32 8.74 -14.77
CA GLY A 430 -14.81 7.76 -15.76
C GLY A 430 -14.99 8.30 -17.18
N THR A 431 -14.91 9.62 -17.37
CA THR A 431 -15.11 10.30 -18.66
C THR A 431 -13.88 11.12 -19.08
N PRO A 432 -13.71 11.37 -20.39
CA PRO A 432 -12.57 12.11 -20.95
C PRO A 432 -12.66 13.62 -20.73
N VAL A 433 -12.80 14.04 -19.47
CA VAL A 433 -13.16 15.43 -19.13
C VAL A 433 -11.93 16.30 -18.84
N LEU A 434 -10.87 15.72 -18.27
CA LEU A 434 -9.66 16.50 -17.94
C LEU A 434 -9.06 17.13 -19.20
N ALA A 435 -9.08 16.40 -20.32
CA ALA A 435 -8.30 16.74 -21.49
C ALA A 435 -9.12 16.63 -22.78
N LYS A 436 -9.11 17.73 -23.55
CA LYS A 436 -9.07 17.59 -25.00
C LYS A 436 -8.33 18.74 -25.67
N GLU A 437 -8.56 19.99 -25.27
CA GLU A 437 -7.66 21.13 -25.53
C GLU A 437 -7.89 22.16 -24.41
N CYS A 438 -7.43 21.79 -23.22
CA CYS A 438 -7.40 22.59 -21.98
C CYS A 438 -8.76 22.88 -21.32
N GLY A 439 -9.69 21.91 -21.32
CA GLY A 439 -10.99 21.98 -20.63
C GLY A 439 -10.85 22.15 -19.11
N TYR A 440 -10.96 21.07 -18.34
CA TYR A 440 -10.93 21.15 -16.87
C TYR A 440 -9.53 21.37 -16.27
N LEU A 441 -8.46 21.19 -17.07
CA LEU A 441 -7.11 21.55 -16.66
C LEU A 441 -6.99 23.02 -16.24
N ASN A 442 -7.75 23.92 -16.86
CA ASN A 442 -7.73 25.34 -16.50
C ASN A 442 -8.12 25.59 -15.04
N TYR A 443 -9.02 24.76 -14.48
CA TYR A 443 -9.36 24.88 -13.07
C TYR A 443 -8.17 24.54 -12.17
N LEU A 444 -7.27 23.66 -12.61
CA LEU A 444 -6.10 23.17 -11.86
C LEU A 444 -4.84 24.06 -12.02
N VAL A 445 -4.96 25.25 -12.60
CA VAL A 445 -3.83 26.16 -12.85
C VAL A 445 -3.08 26.59 -11.58
N GLY A 446 -3.78 26.59 -10.43
CA GLY A 446 -3.25 27.00 -9.13
C GLY A 446 -2.26 26.02 -8.49
N LEU A 447 -2.15 24.78 -8.99
CA LEU A 447 -1.31 23.73 -8.43
C LEU A 447 0.19 23.90 -8.73
N LYS A 448 0.79 24.99 -8.25
CA LYS A 448 2.20 25.35 -8.56
C LYS A 448 3.24 24.42 -7.94
N ARG A 449 2.88 23.66 -6.90
CA ARG A 449 3.75 22.71 -6.20
C ARG A 449 3.55 21.25 -6.64
N LEU A 450 2.69 21.00 -7.63
CA LEU A 450 2.44 19.65 -8.14
C LEU A 450 3.71 19.06 -8.72
N LYS A 451 4.17 17.93 -8.17
CA LYS A 451 5.35 17.17 -8.58
C LYS A 451 4.98 15.90 -9.31
N VAL A 452 3.93 15.21 -8.87
CA VAL A 452 3.47 13.95 -9.46
C VAL A 452 2.02 14.10 -9.90
N LEU A 453 1.78 13.85 -11.18
CA LEU A 453 0.43 13.69 -11.72
C LEU A 453 0.25 12.24 -12.17
N ASP A 454 -0.69 11.53 -11.55
CA ASP A 454 -1.06 10.17 -11.93
C ASP A 454 -2.36 10.16 -12.72
N LEU A 455 -2.23 9.78 -13.99
CA LEU A 455 -3.31 9.58 -14.93
C LEU A 455 -3.37 8.12 -15.39
N SER A 456 -2.66 7.17 -14.75
CA SER A 456 -2.63 5.76 -15.16
C SER A 456 -4.01 5.10 -15.25
N LYS A 457 -4.96 5.58 -14.44
CA LYS A 457 -6.35 5.12 -14.44
C LYS A 457 -7.29 5.95 -15.31
N TYR A 458 -6.83 7.09 -15.82
CA TYR A 458 -7.64 7.99 -16.64
C TYR A 458 -7.81 7.40 -18.05
N LYS A 459 -9.04 7.14 -18.46
CA LYS A 459 -9.33 6.38 -19.68
C LYS A 459 -9.24 7.20 -20.99
N ALA A 460 -8.86 8.47 -20.94
CA ALA A 460 -8.89 9.34 -22.12
C ALA A 460 -7.52 9.68 -22.68
N ASN A 461 -7.53 10.02 -23.97
CA ASN A 461 -6.34 10.45 -24.68
C ASN A 461 -5.96 11.88 -24.29
N LEU A 462 -4.71 12.06 -23.88
CA LEU A 462 -4.12 13.39 -23.75
C LEU A 462 -3.74 13.92 -25.13
N SER A 463 -4.11 15.16 -25.45
CA SER A 463 -3.59 15.82 -26.64
C SER A 463 -2.20 16.40 -26.37
N ILE A 464 -1.45 16.67 -27.44
CA ILE A 464 -0.17 17.39 -27.36
C ILE A 464 -0.38 18.75 -26.68
N LYS A 465 -1.48 19.46 -26.99
CA LYS A 465 -1.79 20.78 -26.40
C LYS A 465 -2.04 20.71 -24.90
N ASP A 466 -2.71 19.66 -24.42
CA ASP A 466 -2.93 19.47 -22.97
C ASP A 466 -1.58 19.31 -22.25
N VAL A 467 -0.67 18.50 -22.80
CA VAL A 467 0.68 18.31 -22.24
C VAL A 467 1.49 19.61 -22.30
N GLU A 468 1.44 20.35 -23.41
CA GLU A 468 2.08 21.67 -23.48
C GLU A 468 1.56 22.63 -22.42
N TRP A 469 0.25 22.64 -22.19
CA TRP A 469 -0.37 23.43 -21.15
C TRP A 469 0.13 23.02 -19.76
N MET A 470 0.21 21.71 -19.46
CA MET A 470 0.71 21.19 -18.18
C MET A 470 2.16 21.63 -17.94
N LEU A 471 3.02 21.46 -18.95
CA LEU A 471 4.44 21.83 -18.86
C LEU A 471 4.63 23.34 -18.66
N LEU A 472 3.73 24.15 -19.22
CA LEU A 472 3.74 25.61 -19.07
C LEU A 472 3.28 26.06 -17.67
N HIS A 473 2.22 25.46 -17.12
CA HIS A 473 1.57 25.96 -15.90
C HIS A 473 2.05 25.28 -14.61
N TRP A 474 2.54 24.04 -14.68
CA TRP A 474 3.05 23.26 -13.54
C TRP A 474 4.56 23.13 -13.59
N THR A 475 5.24 24.23 -13.24
CA THR A 475 6.70 24.35 -13.28
C THR A 475 7.42 23.37 -12.34
N SER A 476 6.75 22.89 -11.28
CA SER A 476 7.31 21.90 -10.34
C SER A 476 7.06 20.44 -10.74
N LEU A 477 6.39 20.17 -11.87
CA LEU A 477 6.08 18.81 -12.29
C LEU A 477 7.37 18.04 -12.60
N ASP A 478 7.54 16.90 -11.94
CA ASP A 478 8.72 16.02 -11.99
C ASP A 478 8.38 14.61 -12.50
N CYS A 479 7.13 14.18 -12.33
CA CYS A 479 6.69 12.85 -12.75
C CYS A 479 5.27 12.90 -13.34
N LEU A 480 5.12 12.30 -14.51
CA LEU A 480 3.83 12.08 -15.17
C LEU A 480 3.64 10.58 -15.34
N ILE A 481 2.63 10.02 -14.66
CA ILE A 481 2.26 8.61 -14.77
C ILE A 481 1.07 8.49 -15.70
N MET A 482 1.18 7.64 -16.71
CA MET A 482 0.21 7.46 -17.77
C MET A 482 0.00 5.97 -18.06
N ASN A 483 -1.07 5.67 -18.79
CA ASN A 483 -1.33 4.35 -19.34
C ASN A 483 -1.18 4.36 -20.86
N GLU A 484 -0.75 3.24 -21.46
CA GLU A 484 -0.65 3.06 -22.92
C GLU A 484 -1.93 3.47 -23.68
N TYR A 485 -3.12 3.27 -23.08
CA TYR A 485 -4.39 3.61 -23.73
C TYR A 485 -4.58 5.11 -24.00
N GLN A 486 -3.84 5.97 -23.31
CA GLN A 486 -3.99 7.43 -23.39
C GLN A 486 -3.27 8.06 -24.58
N ILE A 487 -2.58 7.24 -25.36
CA ILE A 487 -1.80 7.68 -26.51
C ILE A 487 -2.53 7.21 -27.75
N SER A 488 -2.78 8.15 -28.67
CA SER A 488 -3.34 7.81 -29.96
C SER A 488 -2.47 6.73 -30.61
N LYS A 489 -3.05 5.53 -30.80
CA LYS A 489 -2.33 4.39 -31.38
C LYS A 489 -1.67 4.85 -32.69
N PRO A 490 -0.34 4.69 -32.86
CA PRO A 490 0.29 5.02 -34.12
C PRO A 490 -0.39 4.24 -35.24
N LYS A 491 -0.60 4.89 -36.40
CA LYS A 491 -1.21 4.23 -37.57
C LYS A 491 -0.53 2.89 -37.81
N ALA A 492 -1.34 1.84 -37.97
CA ALA A 492 -0.86 0.47 -38.12
C ALA A 492 0.22 0.39 -39.22
N GLY A 493 1.46 0.04 -38.83
CA GLY A 493 2.61 -0.04 -39.74
C GLY A 493 3.88 0.67 -39.26
N SER A 494 3.78 1.62 -38.32
CA SER A 494 4.95 2.30 -37.74
C SER A 494 5.55 1.48 -36.60
N ARG A 495 6.48 0.56 -36.90
CA ARG A 495 7.08 -0.35 -35.89
C ARG A 495 7.98 0.32 -34.85
N ARG A 496 8.26 1.63 -34.92
CA ARG A 496 9.16 2.34 -33.97
C ARG A 496 8.92 3.85 -33.84
N SER A 497 7.71 4.37 -34.09
CA SER A 497 7.47 5.79 -33.77
C SER A 497 7.46 5.97 -32.26
N LYS A 498 8.52 6.62 -31.74
CA LYS A 498 8.56 7.12 -30.37
C LYS A 498 7.28 7.91 -30.09
N ASN A 499 6.70 7.72 -28.93
CA ASN A 499 5.46 8.39 -28.52
C ASN A 499 5.62 9.93 -28.61
N PRO A 500 4.76 10.65 -29.35
CA PRO A 500 4.90 12.09 -29.57
C PRO A 500 4.80 12.90 -28.27
N ILE A 501 4.01 12.44 -27.29
CA ILE A 501 3.93 13.07 -25.96
C ILE A 501 5.27 12.92 -25.22
N VAL A 502 5.83 11.72 -25.20
CA VAL A 502 7.13 11.46 -24.55
C VAL A 502 8.23 12.27 -25.23
N GLN A 503 8.22 12.36 -26.57
CA GLN A 503 9.15 13.21 -27.31
C GLN A 503 9.02 14.70 -26.96
N LEU A 504 7.78 15.20 -26.84
CA LEU A 504 7.51 16.58 -26.43
C LEU A 504 8.02 16.85 -25.01
N ILE A 505 7.73 15.97 -24.06
CA ILE A 505 8.17 16.13 -22.66
C ILE A 505 9.70 16.13 -22.60
N ARG A 506 10.36 15.18 -23.27
CA ARG A 506 11.83 15.14 -23.30
C ARG A 506 12.46 16.35 -23.99
N SER A 507 11.81 16.91 -25.00
CA SER A 507 12.35 18.08 -25.70
C SER A 507 12.18 19.37 -24.91
N LYS A 508 11.06 19.54 -24.19
CA LYS A 508 10.78 20.75 -23.41
C LYS A 508 11.31 20.70 -21.97
N ARG A 509 11.22 19.54 -21.31
CA ARG A 509 11.60 19.32 -19.90
C ARG A 509 12.18 17.92 -19.68
N PRO A 510 13.46 17.70 -20.03
CA PRO A 510 14.10 16.38 -19.96
C PRO A 510 14.23 15.80 -18.54
N SER A 511 14.06 16.61 -17.51
CA SER A 511 14.07 16.16 -16.11
C SER A 511 12.78 15.46 -15.67
N ILE A 512 11.68 15.58 -16.43
CA ILE A 512 10.42 14.94 -16.09
C ILE A 512 10.48 13.45 -16.41
N ARG A 513 10.21 12.63 -15.39
CA ARG A 513 10.07 11.18 -15.54
C ARG A 513 8.69 10.86 -16.08
N VAL A 514 8.64 10.10 -17.17
CA VAL A 514 7.39 9.57 -17.71
C VAL A 514 7.33 8.09 -17.39
N ILE A 515 6.32 7.70 -16.62
CA ILE A 515 6.05 6.30 -16.30
C ILE A 515 4.83 5.87 -17.11
N MET A 516 4.99 4.85 -17.95
CA MET A 516 3.88 4.24 -18.69
C MET A 516 3.75 2.78 -18.29
N ASP A 517 2.57 2.38 -17.82
CA ASP A 517 2.27 1.00 -17.38
C ASP A 517 3.32 0.42 -16.41
N GLY A 518 3.78 1.27 -15.48
CA GLY A 518 4.77 0.92 -14.46
C GLY A 518 6.23 0.91 -14.94
N ALA A 519 6.50 1.14 -16.23
CA ALA A 519 7.85 1.27 -16.77
C ALA A 519 8.23 2.75 -16.98
N GLU A 520 9.43 3.13 -16.54
CA GLU A 520 10.02 4.44 -16.84
C GLU A 520 10.62 4.43 -18.26
N LEU A 521 10.26 5.41 -19.08
CA LEU A 521 10.62 5.45 -20.51
C LEU A 521 11.85 6.26 -20.84
#